data_AF-A0A7C4CJ14-F1
#
_entry.id   AF-A0A7C4CJ14-F1
#
_cell.length_a   1.000
_cell.length_b   1.000
_cell.length_c   1.000
_cell.angle_alpha   90.00
_cell.angle_beta   90.00
_cell.angle_gamma   90.00
#
_symmetry.space_group_name_H-M   'P 1'
#
loop_
_entity.id
_entity.type
_entity.pdbx_description
1 polymer ?
#
loop_
_entity_poly.entity_id
_entity_poly.type
_entity_poly.pdbx_seq_one_letter_code
_entity_poly.pdbx_strand_id
1 'polypeptide(L)' 'MKERLENLKGEREWSEFLNDLIDEVIKVRRKESFRKLRELSLEHLEGIEESHKRFRREFSLDPH' A
#
# COMPACT_ATOMS: atom_id res chain seq x y z
N MET A 1 -14.18 27.60 -0.60
CA MET A 1 -13.95 26.46 -1.51
C MET A 1 -13.53 26.94 -2.89
N LYS A 2 -14.37 27.74 -3.56
CA LYS A 2 -14.11 28.25 -4.91
C LYS A 2 -12.82 29.07 -5.02
N GLU A 3 -12.63 30.10 -4.19
CA GLU A 3 -11.40 30.92 -4.18
C GLU A 3 -10.13 30.10 -3.96
N ARG A 4 -10.19 29.09 -3.10
CA ARG A 4 -9.05 28.20 -2.84
C ARG A 4 -8.70 27.35 -4.06
N LEU A 5 -9.70 26.87 -4.80
CA LEU A 5 -9.48 26.12 -6.04
C LEU A 5 -8.99 27.03 -7.16
N GLU A 6 -9.49 28.25 -7.26
CA GLU A 6 -8.98 29.26 -8.22
C GLU A 6 -7.50 29.56 -7.95
N ASN A 7 -7.13 29.78 -6.68
CA ASN A 7 -5.73 30.02 -6.30
C ASN A 7 -4.80 28.83 -6.61
N LEU A 8 -5.30 27.59 -6.45
CA LEU A 8 -4.52 26.37 -6.74
C LEU A 8 -4.45 26.04 -8.23
N LYS A 9 -5.53 26.30 -8.98
CA LYS A 9 -5.56 26.21 -10.43
C LYS A 9 -4.55 27.18 -11.03
N GLY A 10 -4.54 28.42 -10.53
CA GLY A 10 -3.77 29.52 -11.07
C GLY A 10 -4.23 29.84 -12.49
N GLU A 11 -3.28 29.99 -13.40
CA GLU A 11 -3.54 30.32 -14.80
C GLU A 11 -3.98 29.12 -15.66
N ARG A 12 -3.94 27.90 -15.11
CA ARG A 12 -4.30 26.68 -15.85
C ARG A 12 -5.78 26.63 -16.24
N GLU A 13 -6.09 25.88 -17.29
CA GLU A 13 -7.47 25.55 -17.63
C GLU A 13 -8.09 24.62 -16.58
N TRP A 14 -9.39 24.76 -16.36
CA TRP A 14 -10.10 23.95 -15.38
C TRP A 14 -10.05 22.45 -15.69
N SER A 15 -10.11 22.08 -16.97
CA SER A 15 -10.03 20.70 -17.42
C SER A 15 -8.67 20.08 -17.08
N GLU A 16 -7.59 20.78 -17.40
CA GLU A 16 -6.22 20.36 -17.10
C GLU A 16 -6.02 20.20 -15.59
N PHE A 17 -6.39 21.22 -14.80
CA PHE A 17 -6.25 21.20 -13.36
C PHE A 17 -7.01 20.04 -12.70
N LEU A 18 -8.25 19.79 -13.13
CA LEU A 18 -9.05 18.70 -12.57
C LEU A 18 -8.52 17.33 -12.97
N ASN A 19 -8.00 17.18 -14.19
CA ASN A 19 -7.37 15.93 -14.62
C ASN A 19 -6.13 15.62 -13.78
N ASP A 20 -5.25 16.62 -13.57
CA ASP A 20 -4.07 16.47 -12.71
C ASP A 20 -4.46 16.02 -11.29
N LEU A 21 -5.51 16.63 -10.75
CA LEU A 21 -5.98 16.36 -9.40
C LEU A 21 -6.56 14.95 -9.28
N ILE A 22 -7.27 14.47 -10.29
CA ILE A 22 -7.75 13.08 -10.38
C ILE A 22 -6.57 12.11 -10.44
N ASP A 23 -5.58 12.39 -11.28
CA ASP A 23 -4.39 11.55 -11.44
C ASP A 23 -3.58 11.45 -10.14
N GLU A 24 -3.44 12.56 -9.42
CA GLU A 24 -2.79 12.58 -8.11
C GLU A 24 -3.54 11.72 -7.09
N VAL A 25 -4.87 11.83 -7.04
CA VAL A 25 -5.72 11.01 -6.17
C VAL A 25 -5.56 9.52 -6.50
N ILE A 26 -5.57 9.16 -7.78
CA ILE A 26 -5.37 7.77 -8.22
C ILE A 26 -3.99 7.26 -7.77
N LYS A 27 -2.94 8.06 -7.95
CA LYS A 27 -1.57 7.72 -7.56
C LYS A 27 -1.44 7.48 -6.05
N VAL A 28 -2.00 8.38 -5.23
CA VAL A 28 -1.99 8.25 -3.76
C VAL A 28 -2.75 7.00 -3.33
N ARG A 29 -3.96 6.78 -3.87
CA ARG A 29 -4.76 5.59 -3.56
C ARG A 29 -4.02 4.29 -3.92
N ARG A 30 -3.38 4.24 -5.09
CA ARG A 30 -2.58 3.08 -5.51
C ARG A 30 -1.45 2.81 -4.52
N LYS A 31 -0.71 3.85 -4.11
CA LYS A 31 0.39 3.73 -3.14
C LYS A 31 -0.10 3.20 -1.79
N GLU A 32 -1.21 3.72 -1.28
CA GLU A 32 -1.81 3.26 -0.03
C GLU A 32 -2.28 1.80 -0.12
N SER A 33 -2.92 1.41 -1.22
CA SER A 33 -3.33 0.02 -1.45
C SER A 33 -2.13 -0.93 -1.49
N PHE A 34 -1.04 -0.56 -2.17
CA PHE A 34 0.20 -1.34 -2.17
C PHE A 34 0.83 -1.43 -0.78
N ARG A 35 0.81 -0.34 0.00
CA ARG A 35 1.33 -0.35 1.38
C ARG A 35 0.55 -1.33 2.24
N LYS A 36 -0.78 -1.27 2.21
CA LYS A 36 -1.65 -2.19 2.95
C LYS A 36 -1.44 -3.64 2.53
N LEU A 37 -1.33 -3.91 1.23
CA LEU A 37 -1.07 -5.25 0.72
C LEU A 37 0.28 -5.78 1.22
N ARG A 38 1.31 -4.93 1.26
CA ARG A 38 2.63 -5.27 1.77
C ARG A 38 2.60 -5.58 3.26
N GLU A 39 1.90 -4.76 4.05
CA GLU A 39 1.72 -4.97 5.50
C GLU A 39 1.05 -6.33 5.76
N LEU A 40 -0.07 -6.63 5.09
CA LEU A 40 -0.77 -7.92 5.21
C LEU A 40 0.10 -9.10 4.77
N SER A 41 0.87 -8.94 3.69
CA SER A 41 1.76 -10.00 3.21
C SER A 41 2.91 -10.26 4.18
N LEU A 42 3.48 -9.23 4.79
CA LEU A 42 4.57 -9.38 5.76
C LEU A 42 4.13 -10.12 7.01
N GLU A 43 2.98 -9.76 7.57
CA GLU A 43 2.40 -10.47 8.71
C GLU A 43 2.18 -11.96 8.39
N HIS A 44 1.69 -12.25 7.17
CA HIS A 44 1.51 -13.62 6.72
C HIS A 44 2.84 -14.39 6.56
N LEU A 45 3.88 -13.73 6.05
CA LEU A 45 5.21 -14.33 5.85
C LEU A 45 5.90 -14.65 7.19
N GLU A 46 5.77 -13.78 8.20
CA GLU A 46 6.27 -14.04 9.55
C GLU A 46 5.58 -15.26 10.18
N GLY A 47 4.26 -15.36 10.02
CA GLY A 47 3.49 -16.54 10.48
C GLY A 47 3.93 -17.83 9.79
N ILE A 48 4.22 -17.80 8.49
CA ILE A 48 4.76 -18.95 7.75
C ILE A 48 6.15 -19.33 8.30
N GLU A 49 7.05 -18.35 8.52
CA GLU A 49 8.39 -18.62 9.04
C GLU A 49 8.35 -19.25 10.44
N GLU A 50 7.51 -18.72 11.34
CA GLU A 50 7.31 -19.30 12.67
C GLU A 50 6.73 -20.70 12.61
N SER A 51 5.74 -20.94 11.74
CA SER A 51 5.15 -22.27 11.53
C SER A 51 6.21 -23.26 11.05
N HIS A 52 7.05 -22.88 10.08
CA HIS A 52 8.18 -23.70 9.62
C HIS A 52 9.20 -23.99 10.72
N LYS A 53 9.50 -23.02 11.59
CA LYS A 53 10.41 -23.20 12.74
C LYS A 53 9.81 -24.17 13.77
N ARG A 54 8.51 -24.04 14.08
CA ARG A 54 7.79 -24.96 14.99
C ARG A 54 7.75 -26.38 14.42
N PHE A 55 7.31 -26.52 13.17
CA PHE A 55 7.30 -27.81 12.48
C PHE A 55 8.68 -28.48 12.51
N ARG A 56 9.75 -27.75 12.19
CA ARG A 56 11.11 -28.30 12.31
C ARG A 56 11.41 -28.75 13.73
N ARG A 57 11.15 -27.94 14.76
CA ARG A 57 11.42 -28.34 16.16
C ARG A 57 10.65 -29.58 16.59
N GLU A 58 9.38 -29.67 16.20
CA GLU A 58 8.48 -30.78 16.57
C GLU A 58 8.78 -32.06 15.79
N PHE A 59 9.16 -31.95 14.51
CA PHE A 59 9.52 -33.09 13.65
C PHE A 59 11.03 -33.40 13.60
N SER A 60 11.89 -32.63 14.27
CA SER A 60 13.32 -32.98 14.45
C SER A 60 13.53 -34.10 15.48
N LEU A 61 12.46 -34.68 16.02
CA LEU A 61 12.51 -35.90 16.82
C LEU A 61 12.51 -37.11 15.88
N ASP A 62 13.66 -37.40 15.27
CA ASP A 62 14.23 -38.75 15.21
C ASP A 62 15.59 -38.77 14.47
N PRO A 63 16.71 -38.70 15.20
CA PRO A 63 17.90 -39.48 14.89
C PRO A 63 17.88 -40.74 15.79
N HIS A 64 17.04 -41.71 15.44
CA HIS A 64 17.18 -43.08 15.92
C HIS A 64 17.86 -43.94 14.84
#